data_AF-A0A2M7VH06-F1
#
_entry.id   AF-A0A2M7VH06-F1
#
_cell.length_a   1.000
_cell.length_b   1.000
_cell.length_c   1.000
_cell.angle_alpha   90.00
_cell.angle_beta   90.00
_cell.angle_gamma   90.00
#
_symmetry.space_group_name_H-M   'P 1'
#
loop_
_entity.id
_entity.type
_entity.pdbx_description
1 polymer ?
#
loop_
_entity_poly.entity_id
_entity_poly.type
_entity_poly.pdbx_seq_one_letter_code
_entity_poly.pdbx_strand_id
1 'polypeptide(L)'
;MHAQCAVPTQVTNVVITFPNCDNGTCNYTQGRCAWDTLTGVTGYNVKVTAVTTNTIVLDQQSNTSTSSAFPVATTDTYRCDVSAVNACGTGVAGTSTLLCNTDVATTTTTTTTTTTTTTIPSAPLPPTGSNNFVWFGFAGVVVAIIGFSFLFLL
;
A
#
# COMPACT_ATOMS: atom_id res chain seq x y z
N MET A 1 43.55 -8.64 24.82
CA MET A 1 42.48 -7.75 24.30
C MET A 1 41.41 -8.65 23.71
N HIS A 2 40.37 -8.93 24.49
CA HIS A 2 39.23 -9.73 24.02
C HIS A 2 38.35 -8.81 23.18
N ALA A 3 38.24 -9.08 21.87
CA ALA A 3 37.30 -8.36 21.02
C ALA A 3 35.89 -8.62 21.57
N GLN A 4 35.20 -7.56 22.00
CA GLN A 4 33.79 -7.68 22.34
C GLN A 4 33.00 -7.94 21.06
N CYS A 5 32.26 -9.05 21.05
CA CYS A 5 31.31 -9.36 19.99
C CYS A 5 30.16 -8.34 20.06
N ALA A 6 29.99 -7.52 19.03
CA ALA A 6 28.90 -6.56 18.95
C ALA A 6 27.75 -7.12 18.10
N VAL A 7 26.53 -7.05 18.63
CA VAL A 7 25.32 -7.34 17.85
C VAL A 7 25.15 -6.30 16.74
N PRO A 8 24.45 -6.65 15.63
CA PRO A 8 24.20 -5.69 14.55
C PRO A 8 23.41 -4.47 15.03
N THR A 9 23.63 -3.34 14.37
CA THR A 9 22.82 -2.13 14.56
C THR A 9 21.41 -2.32 14.03
N GLN A 10 20.53 -1.36 14.32
CA GLN A 10 19.18 -1.36 13.76
C GLN A 10 19.22 -1.32 12.23
N VAL A 11 18.39 -2.14 11.58
CA VAL A 11 18.21 -2.11 10.12
C VAL A 11 17.44 -0.84 9.73
N THR A 12 17.91 -0.14 8.70
CA THR A 12 17.32 1.12 8.23
C THR A 12 16.64 0.95 6.87
N ASN A 13 15.86 1.96 6.46
CA ASN A 13 15.11 1.97 5.20
C ASN A 13 14.25 0.71 4.98
N VAL A 14 13.71 0.16 6.09
CA VAL A 14 12.67 -0.86 6.00
C VAL A 14 11.46 -0.20 5.35
N VAL A 15 11.01 -0.75 4.23
CA VAL A 15 9.90 -0.22 3.44
C VAL A 15 9.01 -1.36 2.99
N ILE A 16 7.71 -1.15 3.14
CA ILE A 16 6.71 -2.03 2.52
C ILE A 16 6.24 -1.36 1.23
N THR A 17 6.14 -2.14 0.18
CA THR A 17 5.57 -1.75 -1.11
C THR A 17 4.44 -2.71 -1.48
N PHE A 18 3.37 -2.17 -2.02
CA PHE A 18 2.22 -2.92 -2.51
C PHE A 18 1.60 -2.17 -3.70
N PRO A 19 1.20 -2.88 -4.78
CA PRO A 19 1.43 -4.31 -5.04
C PRO A 19 2.91 -4.63 -5.28
N ASN A 20 3.29 -5.91 -5.21
CA ASN A 20 4.65 -6.34 -5.53
C ASN A 20 4.87 -6.29 -7.05
N CYS A 21 5.45 -5.20 -7.54
CA CYS A 21 5.73 -4.97 -8.96
C CYS A 21 7.19 -5.26 -9.31
N ASP A 22 7.39 -6.02 -10.38
CA ASP A 22 8.70 -6.28 -10.99
C ASP A 22 8.59 -6.12 -12.52
N ASN A 23 9.47 -5.31 -13.11
CA ASN A 23 9.55 -5.08 -14.57
C ASN A 23 8.18 -4.81 -15.26
N GLY A 24 7.30 -4.05 -14.60
CA GLY A 24 5.97 -3.70 -15.12
C GLY A 24 4.87 -4.73 -14.88
N THR A 25 5.18 -5.89 -14.30
CA THR A 25 4.19 -6.88 -13.86
C THR A 25 3.96 -6.75 -12.35
N CYS A 26 2.72 -6.51 -11.93
CA CYS A 26 2.36 -6.34 -10.53
C CYS A 26 1.54 -7.51 -10.01
N ASN A 27 1.99 -8.10 -8.91
CA ASN A 27 1.22 -9.10 -8.16
C ASN A 27 0.45 -8.42 -7.02
N TYR A 28 -0.87 -8.30 -7.19
CA TYR A 28 -1.79 -7.71 -6.21
C TYR A 28 -2.13 -8.63 -5.02
N THR A 29 -1.69 -9.89 -5.06
CA THR A 29 -1.83 -10.82 -3.93
C THR A 29 -0.58 -10.84 -3.04
N GLN A 30 0.42 -10.02 -3.36
CA GLN A 30 1.68 -9.97 -2.63
C GLN A 30 2.11 -8.53 -2.35
N GLY A 31 2.56 -8.30 -1.12
CA GLY A 31 3.37 -7.14 -0.77
C GLY A 31 4.85 -7.51 -0.82
N ARG A 32 5.70 -6.51 -0.80
CA ARG A 32 7.16 -6.65 -0.73
C ARG A 32 7.70 -5.81 0.41
N CYS A 33 8.39 -6.45 1.35
CA CYS A 33 9.19 -5.76 2.34
C CYS A 33 10.64 -5.72 1.87
N ALA A 34 11.26 -4.54 1.88
CA ALA A 34 12.66 -4.33 1.51
C ALA A 34 13.39 -3.53 2.59
N TRP A 35 14.70 -3.66 2.65
CA TRP A 35 15.55 -3.01 3.66
C TRP A 35 16.98 -2.83 3.17
N ASP A 36 17.75 -1.98 3.85
CA ASP A 36 19.16 -1.75 3.51
C ASP A 36 20.09 -2.87 3.98
N THR A 37 21.21 -3.04 3.26
CA THR A 37 22.28 -3.92 3.70
C THR A 37 23.04 -3.33 4.88
N LEU A 38 23.40 -4.18 5.84
CA LEU A 38 24.33 -3.88 6.91
C LEU A 38 25.62 -4.69 6.73
N THR A 39 26.75 -4.12 7.13
CA THR A 39 28.04 -4.80 7.11
C THR A 39 28.22 -5.71 8.32
N GLY A 40 28.88 -6.85 8.16
CA GLY A 40 29.18 -7.76 9.28
C GLY A 40 27.98 -8.58 9.78
N VAL A 41 26.94 -8.70 8.94
CA VAL A 41 25.75 -9.53 9.20
C VAL A 41 25.83 -10.83 8.41
N THR A 42 25.33 -11.91 9.01
CA THR A 42 25.21 -13.23 8.37
C THR A 42 23.82 -13.46 7.77
N GLY A 43 22.84 -12.63 8.14
CA GLY A 43 21.49 -12.65 7.58
C GLY A 43 20.54 -11.68 8.28
N TYR A 44 19.27 -11.75 7.92
CA TYR A 44 18.17 -10.95 8.46
C TYR A 44 17.01 -11.85 8.87
N ASN A 45 16.48 -11.63 10.07
CA ASN A 45 15.19 -12.20 10.46
C ASN A 45 14.10 -11.21 10.04
N VAL A 46 13.13 -11.71 9.26
CA VAL A 46 12.07 -10.92 8.66
C VAL A 46 10.74 -11.46 9.16
N LYS A 47 9.97 -10.59 9.81
CA LYS A 47 8.63 -10.93 10.30
C LYS A 47 7.63 -9.93 9.75
N VAL A 48 6.60 -10.43 9.07
CA VAL A 48 5.47 -9.62 8.61
C VAL A 48 4.21 -10.03 9.35
N THR A 49 3.56 -9.05 9.97
CA THR A 49 2.35 -9.24 10.77
C THR A 49 1.21 -8.42 10.20
N ALA A 50 0.07 -9.06 9.95
CA ALA A 50 -1.20 -8.38 9.69
C ALA A 50 -1.68 -7.74 11.00
N VAL A 51 -1.76 -6.41 11.04
CA VAL A 51 -1.96 -5.63 12.27
C VAL A 51 -3.38 -5.78 12.80
N THR A 52 -4.38 -5.82 11.91
CA THR A 52 -5.78 -5.92 12.35
C THR A 52 -6.06 -7.23 13.09
N THR A 53 -5.51 -8.34 12.59
CA THR A 53 -5.72 -9.68 13.15
C THR A 53 -4.59 -10.14 14.08
N ASN A 54 -3.49 -9.39 14.16
CA ASN A 54 -2.22 -9.80 14.79
C ASN A 54 -1.69 -11.14 14.28
N THR A 55 -1.97 -11.48 13.01
CA THR A 55 -1.54 -12.74 12.39
C THR A 55 -0.17 -12.58 11.74
N ILE A 56 0.74 -13.51 12.01
CA ILE A 56 2.04 -13.55 11.33
C ILE A 56 1.83 -14.18 9.95
N VAL A 57 2.07 -13.40 8.89
CA VAL A 57 1.91 -13.83 7.49
C VAL A 57 3.23 -14.23 6.84
N LEU A 58 4.35 -13.78 7.42
CA LEU A 58 5.69 -14.19 7.04
C LEU A 58 6.56 -14.22 8.29
N ASP A 59 7.30 -15.30 8.47
CA ASP A 59 8.39 -15.41 9.45
C ASP A 59 9.54 -16.18 8.80
N GLN A 60 10.61 -15.47 8.49
CA GLN A 60 11.80 -16.04 7.86
C GLN A 60 13.01 -15.72 8.73
N GLN A 61 13.71 -16.76 9.16
CA GLN A 61 14.93 -16.63 9.94
C GLN A 61 16.16 -16.67 9.03
N SER A 62 17.11 -15.77 9.27
CA SER A 62 18.41 -15.70 8.61
C SER A 62 18.36 -15.63 7.07
N ASN A 63 17.50 -14.76 6.52
CA ASN A 63 17.47 -14.42 5.10
C ASN A 63 18.72 -13.61 4.69
N THR A 64 19.40 -13.97 3.60
CA THR A 64 20.55 -13.22 3.07
C THR A 64 20.15 -12.16 2.04
N SER A 65 18.90 -12.17 1.59
CA SER A 65 18.34 -11.16 0.69
C SER A 65 18.07 -9.85 1.44
N THR A 66 17.86 -8.77 0.69
CA THR A 66 17.45 -7.44 1.21
C THR A 66 15.96 -7.17 1.01
N SER A 67 15.22 -8.22 0.66
CA SER A 67 13.78 -8.13 0.45
C SER A 67 13.09 -9.48 0.53
N SER A 68 11.83 -9.46 0.94
CA SER A 68 10.93 -10.61 0.95
C SER A 68 9.54 -10.21 0.46
N ALA A 69 8.97 -11.03 -0.43
CA ALA A 69 7.56 -10.96 -0.75
C ALA A 69 6.74 -11.66 0.34
N PHE A 70 5.54 -11.16 0.62
CA PHE A 70 4.61 -11.75 1.58
C PHE A 70 3.18 -11.74 1.01
N PRO A 71 2.35 -12.74 1.37
CA PRO A 71 0.97 -12.80 0.89
C PRO A 71 0.11 -11.69 1.51
N VAL A 72 -0.77 -11.11 0.71
CA VAL A 72 -1.80 -10.16 1.12
C VAL A 72 -3.17 -10.78 0.82
N ALA A 73 -3.98 -10.99 1.85
CA ALA A 73 -5.23 -11.73 1.75
C ALA A 73 -6.47 -10.82 1.66
N THR A 74 -6.41 -9.63 2.26
CA THR A 74 -7.51 -8.67 2.37
C THR A 74 -6.95 -7.26 2.53
N THR A 75 -7.80 -6.24 2.42
CA THR A 75 -7.51 -4.87 2.85
C THR A 75 -7.13 -4.85 4.33
N ASP A 76 -5.85 -4.95 4.63
CA ASP A 76 -5.28 -4.96 5.98
C ASP A 76 -3.98 -4.15 6.02
N THR A 77 -3.65 -3.68 7.20
CA THR A 77 -2.38 -3.02 7.49
C THR A 77 -1.35 -4.08 7.84
N TYR A 78 -0.22 -4.08 7.14
CA TYR A 78 0.88 -5.00 7.39
C TYR A 78 2.04 -4.25 8.05
N ARG A 79 2.63 -4.86 9.07
CA ARG A 79 3.87 -4.41 9.71
C ARG A 79 4.99 -5.38 9.37
N CYS A 80 6.09 -4.86 8.83
CA CYS A 80 7.30 -5.61 8.56
C CYS A 80 8.37 -5.20 9.57
N ASP A 81 8.87 -6.18 10.31
CA ASP A 81 9.93 -6.07 11.30
C ASP A 81 11.15 -6.84 10.77
N VAL A 82 12.27 -6.15 10.55
CA VAL A 82 13.51 -6.73 10.02
C VAL A 82 14.63 -6.53 11.02
N SER A 83 15.26 -7.61 11.47
CA SER A 83 16.41 -7.55 12.39
C SER A 83 17.61 -8.23 11.75
N ALA A 84 18.78 -7.59 11.83
CA ALA A 84 20.01 -8.17 11.35
C ALA A 84 20.58 -9.18 12.37
N VAL A 85 21.21 -10.23 11.87
CA VAL A 85 21.81 -11.31 12.66
C VAL A 85 23.27 -11.45 12.31
N ASN A 86 24.12 -11.65 13.32
CA ASN A 86 25.50 -12.09 13.15
C ASN A 86 25.86 -13.13 14.22
N ALA A 87 27.12 -13.56 14.27
CA ALA A 87 27.61 -14.52 15.25
C ALA A 87 27.45 -14.05 16.72
N CYS A 88 27.30 -12.75 16.95
CA CYS A 88 27.11 -12.16 18.28
C CYS A 88 25.63 -12.14 18.71
N GLY A 89 24.69 -12.29 17.76
CA GLY A 89 23.25 -12.31 18.03
C GLY A 89 22.43 -11.48 17.04
N THR A 90 21.25 -11.08 17.49
CA THR A 90 20.25 -10.35 16.69
C THR A 90 20.20 -8.89 17.14
N GLY A 91 20.29 -7.97 16.19
CA GLY A 91 20.16 -6.53 16.41
C GLY A 91 18.71 -6.09 16.61
N VAL A 92 18.54 -4.79 16.89
CA VAL A 92 17.21 -4.16 16.99
C VAL A 92 16.52 -4.21 15.63
N ALA A 93 15.21 -4.46 15.61
CA ALA A 93 14.44 -4.48 14.37
C ALA A 93 14.23 -3.05 13.83
N GLY A 94 14.39 -2.88 12.51
CA GLY A 94 13.75 -1.80 11.77
C GLY A 94 12.31 -2.18 11.46
N THR A 95 11.41 -1.20 11.48
CA THR A 95 9.97 -1.45 11.32
C THR A 95 9.37 -0.52 10.28
N SER A 96 8.50 -1.06 9.43
CA SER A 96 7.64 -0.30 8.53
C SER A 96 6.22 -0.83 8.56
N THR A 97 5.24 0.04 8.36
CA THR A 97 3.82 -0.30 8.34
C THR A 97 3.16 0.30 7.11
N LEU A 98 2.33 -0.48 6.39
CA LEU A 98 1.58 -0.01 5.22
C LEU A 98 0.21 -0.68 5.15
N LEU A 99 -0.82 0.09 4.79
CA LEU A 99 -2.12 -0.44 4.39
C LEU A 99 -2.03 -1.02 2.98
N CYS A 100 -2.20 -2.34 2.84
CA CYS A 100 -2.26 -3.00 1.55
C CYS A 100 -3.74 -3.15 1.17
N ASN A 101 -4.26 -2.24 0.35
CA ASN A 101 -5.64 -2.31 -0.11
C ASN A 101 -5.74 -3.15 -1.39
N THR A 102 -6.17 -4.41 -1.25
CA THR A 102 -6.61 -5.23 -2.38
C THR A 102 -8.02 -4.79 -2.77
N ASP A 103 -8.19 -3.54 -3.23
CA ASP A 103 -9.44 -3.20 -3.91
C ASP A 103 -9.49 -4.09 -5.15
N VAL A 104 -10.38 -5.08 -5.12
CA VAL A 104 -10.56 -5.99 -6.23
C VAL A 104 -11.07 -5.10 -7.34
N ALA A 105 -10.21 -4.78 -8.32
CA ALA A 105 -10.69 -4.41 -9.63
C ALA A 105 -11.61 -5.56 -10.04
N THR A 106 -12.92 -5.36 -9.87
CA THR A 106 -13.92 -6.27 -10.40
C THR A 106 -13.58 -6.30 -11.87
N THR A 107 -13.06 -7.42 -12.37
CA THR A 107 -13.09 -7.66 -13.79
C THR A 107 -14.56 -7.57 -14.15
N THR A 108 -14.96 -6.43 -14.72
CA THR A 108 -16.27 -6.30 -15.33
C THR A 108 -16.22 -7.30 -16.46
N THR A 109 -16.83 -8.47 -16.27
CA THR A 109 -17.03 -9.42 -17.35
C THR A 109 -17.86 -8.68 -18.38
N THR A 110 -17.22 -8.19 -19.44
CA THR A 110 -17.90 -7.59 -20.58
C THR A 110 -18.74 -8.69 -21.21
N THR A 111 -19.99 -8.81 -20.77
CA THR A 111 -20.97 -9.65 -21.43
C THR A 111 -21.37 -8.89 -22.68
N THR A 112 -20.82 -9.28 -23.83
CA THR A 112 -21.16 -8.70 -25.13
C THR A 112 -22.65 -8.93 -25.36
N THR A 113 -23.47 -7.93 -25.04
CA THR A 113 -24.90 -7.94 -25.35
C THR A 113 -25.02 -7.43 -26.77
N THR A 114 -25.29 -8.32 -27.71
CA THR A 114 -25.61 -7.97 -29.10
C THR A 114 -26.87 -7.12 -29.10
N THR A 115 -26.75 -5.80 -29.30
CA THR A 115 -27.87 -4.89 -29.50
C THR A 115 -28.52 -5.15 -30.86
N THR A 116 -29.68 -5.81 -30.86
CA THR A 116 -30.59 -5.82 -32.01
C THR A 116 -31.29 -4.47 -32.09
N THR A 117 -31.02 -3.69 -33.15
CA THR A 117 -31.66 -2.40 -33.39
C THR A 117 -33.11 -2.58 -33.86
N THR A 118 -34.08 -2.24 -33.02
CA THR A 118 -35.47 -2.03 -33.44
C THR A 118 -35.70 -0.52 -33.60
N THR A 119 -35.99 -0.08 -34.82
CA THR A 119 -36.26 1.33 -35.14
C THR A 119 -37.69 1.72 -34.71
N ILE A 120 -37.81 2.78 -33.91
CA ILE A 120 -39.09 3.43 -33.59
C ILE A 120 -39.17 4.77 -34.36
N PRO A 121 -40.29 5.07 -35.05
CA PRO A 121 -40.43 6.29 -35.84
C PRO A 121 -40.60 7.56 -34.98
N SER A 122 -40.01 8.65 -35.48
CA SER A 122 -39.83 9.95 -34.83
C SER A 122 -41.08 10.84 -34.91
N ALA A 123 -41.41 11.52 -33.81
CA ALA A 123 -42.35 12.65 -33.79
C ALA A 123 -41.57 13.95 -33.45
N PRO A 124 -41.88 15.09 -34.10
CA PRO A 124 -41.06 16.31 -33.98
C PRO A 124 -41.41 17.16 -32.75
N LEU A 125 -40.39 17.71 -32.09
CA LEU A 125 -40.52 18.72 -31.03
C LEU A 125 -40.57 20.15 -31.60
N PRO A 126 -41.29 21.10 -30.96
CA PRO A 126 -41.26 22.52 -31.31
C PRO A 126 -39.97 23.23 -30.82
N PRO A 127 -39.59 24.37 -31.44
CA PRO A 127 -38.25 24.95 -31.34
C PRO A 127 -37.95 25.77 -30.07
N THR A 128 -36.66 25.78 -29.78
CA THR A 128 -35.88 26.34 -28.67
C THR A 128 -35.77 27.87 -28.64
N GLY A 129 -35.66 28.43 -27.42
CA GLY A 129 -35.02 29.73 -27.15
C GLY A 129 -33.94 29.52 -26.06
N SER A 130 -32.66 29.50 -26.42
CA SER A 130 -31.71 30.63 -26.49
C SER A 130 -31.38 31.25 -25.12
N ASN A 131 -30.21 30.95 -24.56
CA ASN A 131 -29.06 31.87 -24.57
C ASN A 131 -27.84 31.34 -23.78
N ASN A 132 -26.70 31.43 -24.45
CA ASN A 132 -25.32 31.26 -23.98
C ASN A 132 -24.95 32.15 -22.77
N PHE A 133 -23.98 31.70 -21.95
CA PHE A 133 -22.72 32.42 -21.72
C PHE A 133 -21.64 31.53 -21.09
N VAL A 134 -20.37 31.72 -21.49
CA VAL A 134 -19.15 30.93 -21.18
C VAL A 134 -18.17 31.82 -20.36
N TRP A 135 -17.04 31.24 -19.87
CA TRP A 135 -15.78 31.82 -19.26
C TRP A 135 -15.73 32.00 -17.73
N PHE A 136 -14.65 31.82 -16.94
CA PHE A 136 -13.19 31.49 -17.01
C PHE A 136 -12.77 31.08 -15.55
N GLY A 137 -11.80 30.21 -15.24
CA GLY A 137 -10.34 30.49 -15.13
C GLY A 137 -9.83 30.95 -13.74
N PHE A 138 -9.10 30.06 -13.03
CA PHE A 138 -8.07 30.20 -11.96
C PHE A 138 -8.23 31.14 -10.73
N ALA A 139 -7.95 30.61 -9.52
CA ALA A 139 -6.96 31.08 -8.52
C ALA A 139 -7.31 30.59 -7.10
N GLY A 140 -6.29 30.21 -6.32
CA GLY A 140 -6.42 29.39 -5.13
C GLY A 140 -6.96 30.07 -3.86
N VAL A 141 -7.29 29.23 -2.88
CA VAL A 141 -7.41 29.60 -1.46
C VAL A 141 -6.87 28.46 -0.61
N VAL A 142 -5.85 28.78 0.18
CA VAL A 142 -5.37 28.01 1.34
C VAL A 142 -6.42 28.14 2.43
N VAL A 143 -6.94 27.03 2.95
CA VAL A 143 -7.73 27.02 4.20
C VAL A 143 -6.96 26.23 5.25
N ALA A 144 -6.30 26.96 6.14
CA ALA A 144 -5.68 26.45 7.35
C ALA A 144 -6.49 26.95 8.56
N ILE A 145 -7.10 25.99 9.26
CA ILE A 145 -7.33 25.87 10.73
C ILE A 145 -8.11 27.00 11.43
N ILE A 146 -9.14 26.63 12.21
CA ILE A 146 -9.33 26.93 13.65
C ILE A 146 -10.54 26.12 14.12
N GLY A 147 -10.33 25.26 15.13
CA GLY A 147 -11.38 24.48 15.78
C GLY A 147 -12.22 25.31 16.75
N PHE A 148 -13.39 24.80 17.10
CA PHE A 148 -14.03 25.11 18.37
C PHE A 148 -15.05 24.01 18.73
N SER A 149 -14.76 23.29 19.81
CA SER A 149 -15.71 22.44 20.53
C SER A 149 -16.93 23.24 20.98
N PHE A 150 -18.14 22.66 20.92
CA PHE A 150 -19.28 22.79 21.84
C PHE A 150 -20.56 22.38 21.09
N LEU A 151 -21.30 21.37 21.57
CA LEU A 151 -22.61 21.61 22.19
C LEU A 151 -23.21 20.32 22.78
N PHE A 152 -23.50 20.40 24.07
CA PHE A 152 -24.34 19.51 24.86
C PHE A 152 -25.83 19.92 24.68
N LEU A 153 -26.73 18.99 25.02
CA LEU A 153 -28.16 19.10 25.32
C LEU A 153 -29.17 19.05 24.13
N LEU A 154 -29.83 17.89 24.00
CA LEU A 154 -31.19 17.73 24.54
C LEU A 154 -31.39 16.31 25.07
#